data_AF-A0AAP3EC86-F1
#
_entry.id   AF-A0AAP3EC86-F1
#
_cell.length_a   1.000
_cell.length_b   1.000
_cell.length_c   1.000
_cell.angle_alpha   90.00
_cell.angle_beta   90.00
_cell.angle_gamma   90.00
#
_symmetry.space_group_name_H-M   'P 1'
#
loop_
_entity.id
_entity.type
_entity.pdbx_description
1 polymer ?
#
loop_
_entity_poly.entity_id
_entity_poly.type
_entity_poly.pdbx_seq_one_letter_code
_entity_poly.pdbx_strand_id
1 'polypeptide(L)'
;MQTPQLQHFYISEEQSIYLLKANDARKHKAWIRLCKQQLSKLGYTDIELVGKGAYGFVFAGINQAGDAHVFKFSRINLPQHIQDRLEEEAFMLSLLKHPNVPGAIKFERVGKQGILVMERAKGEDLDQLCRRMGALPTAMVMSIARQLADILYYLRTGKPLVHGDIKPSNLVYDIEQQHLSLIDWGSAVFAQRDEHNKPVEDNVMALMSSDQQHTNARMGDVYFIGEEQLNGALSSPRFDEQGVAATLYALASGQASRFGAQVISPTSIGLPIELARTLEGMLSTDPQQRNIAGDYFLKSMRHSHRLHLPELPKADLQGEIPVWVQSRDKDVETVSYSSRKSFLKEHNAQDPIAKMDDIQLEKYYRNFLAGMGDTEKGFIAAVGRLAQYPIVGGLAIHWQETGVFIDSNLAIYDAKQKSALIIAVNNMVDLARGIKRIGVFKACFFNAKDTLHIERADTSEPFVASAALQLPFEVGDVPTLEDKSRLHSYFEDGKDPDENLELPVEIMEELARINQIHHTGCIIFEALPNHLKIHSYLKLLNPRKQAAFRASLDRILHHVGKIQGHGVSGFMKLPYKNTRRFTHLERKAEHFYPKNPKEIGA
;
A
#
# COMPACT_ATOMS: atom_id res chain seq x y z
N MET A 1 26.70 24.75 -34.29
CA MET A 1 26.72 23.74 -33.21
C MET A 1 25.37 23.78 -32.52
N GLN A 2 24.47 22.87 -32.91
CA GLN A 2 23.16 22.69 -32.27
C GLN A 2 23.31 21.63 -31.17
N THR A 3 23.08 22.05 -29.94
CA THR A 3 23.06 21.21 -28.74
C THR A 3 21.74 20.43 -28.71
N PRO A 4 21.72 19.09 -28.55
CA PRO A 4 20.46 18.34 -28.53
C PRO A 4 19.63 18.64 -27.27
N GLN A 5 18.32 18.81 -27.47
CA GLN A 5 17.28 19.00 -26.45
C GLN A 5 17.15 17.78 -25.53
N LEU A 6 17.02 18.04 -24.22
CA LEU A 6 16.62 17.03 -23.22
C LEU A 6 15.12 16.72 -23.40
N GLN A 7 14.81 15.51 -23.87
CA GLN A 7 13.45 15.00 -23.98
C GLN A 7 12.89 14.53 -22.63
N HIS A 8 11.59 14.70 -22.46
CA HIS A 8 10.78 14.34 -21.29
C HIS A 8 10.91 12.86 -20.90
N PHE A 9 11.01 12.58 -19.60
CA PHE A 9 10.93 11.23 -19.04
C PHE A 9 9.82 11.17 -17.99
N TYR A 10 8.77 10.42 -18.34
CA TYR A 10 7.73 9.94 -17.44
C TYR A 10 8.22 8.63 -16.80
N ILE A 11 8.13 8.51 -15.47
CA ILE A 11 8.37 7.27 -14.72
C ILE A 11 7.04 6.88 -14.08
N SER A 12 6.54 5.70 -14.46
CA SER A 12 5.40 5.03 -13.86
C SER A 12 5.84 4.41 -12.53
N GLU A 13 5.52 5.04 -11.40
CA GLU A 13 5.67 4.43 -10.07
C GLU A 13 4.43 3.57 -9.78
N GLU A 14 4.39 2.40 -10.41
CA GLU A 14 3.59 1.28 -9.90
C GLU A 14 4.55 0.12 -9.62
N GLN A 15 4.65 -0.22 -8.33
CA GLN A 15 5.26 -1.44 -7.82
C GLN A 15 6.73 -1.70 -8.22
N SER A 16 7.63 -0.74 -7.99
CA SER A 16 9.05 -1.07 -7.89
C SER A 16 9.82 -0.10 -7.00
N ILE A 17 9.97 -0.48 -5.73
CA ILE A 17 11.02 0.06 -4.86
C ILE A 17 12.42 -0.32 -5.36
N TYR A 18 12.56 -1.19 -6.37
CA TYR A 18 13.84 -1.45 -7.03
C TYR A 18 13.67 -1.38 -8.53
N LEU A 19 13.87 -0.21 -9.13
CA LEU A 19 14.23 -0.01 -10.54
C LEU A 19 14.74 1.42 -10.72
N LEU A 20 15.91 1.69 -10.15
CA LEU A 20 16.74 2.78 -10.63
C LEU A 20 17.60 2.20 -11.76
N LYS A 21 17.63 2.85 -12.93
CA LYS A 21 18.68 2.60 -13.94
C LYS A 21 20.02 2.48 -13.20
N ALA A 22 20.94 1.60 -13.59
CA ALA A 22 22.20 1.43 -12.87
C ALA A 22 22.95 2.75 -12.62
N ASN A 23 22.79 3.74 -13.52
CA ASN A 23 23.29 5.11 -13.34
C ASN A 23 22.53 5.94 -12.29
N ASP A 24 21.21 5.78 -12.18
CA ASP A 24 20.39 6.49 -11.19
C ASP A 24 20.53 5.87 -9.79
N ALA A 25 20.75 4.55 -9.70
CA ALA A 25 21.03 3.87 -8.43
C ALA A 25 22.36 4.34 -7.83
N ARG A 26 23.39 4.51 -8.69
CA ARG A 26 24.69 5.07 -8.30
C ARG A 26 24.55 6.53 -7.86
N LYS A 27 23.83 7.36 -8.62
CA LYS A 27 23.57 8.77 -8.26
C LYS A 27 22.84 8.89 -6.93
N HIS A 28 21.84 8.04 -6.71
CA HIS A 28 21.05 8.03 -5.49
C HIS A 28 21.88 7.59 -4.27
N LYS A 29 22.68 6.52 -4.40
CA LYS A 29 23.64 6.11 -3.35
C LYS A 29 24.70 7.18 -3.08
N ALA A 30 25.20 7.85 -4.11
CA ALA A 30 26.16 8.95 -3.97
C ALA A 30 25.53 10.15 -3.25
N TRP A 31 24.28 10.47 -3.56
CA TRP A 31 23.55 11.56 -2.93
C TRP A 31 23.25 11.27 -1.44
N ILE A 32 22.78 10.05 -1.12
CA ILE A 32 22.61 9.61 0.28
C ILE A 32 23.93 9.74 1.05
N ARG A 33 25.05 9.32 0.46
CA ARG A 33 26.37 9.44 1.07
C ARG A 33 26.77 10.91 1.30
N LEU A 34 26.49 11.78 0.33
CA LEU A 34 26.77 13.22 0.43
C LEU A 34 25.96 13.85 1.58
N CYS A 35 24.66 13.57 1.67
CA CYS A 35 23.81 14.07 2.75
C CYS A 35 24.29 13.60 4.12
N LYS A 36 24.62 12.30 4.26
CA LYS A 36 25.24 11.78 5.49
C LYS A 36 26.52 12.52 5.85
N GLN A 37 27.42 12.74 4.89
CA GLN A 37 28.66 13.49 5.13
C GLN A 37 28.40 14.95 5.52
N GLN A 38 27.44 15.62 4.91
CA GLN A 38 27.10 17.01 5.25
C GLN A 38 26.51 17.11 6.66
N LEU A 39 25.56 16.24 7.01
CA LEU A 39 24.97 16.20 8.35
C LEU A 39 26.05 15.87 9.40
N SER A 40 26.98 14.96 9.12
CA SER A 40 28.13 14.70 10.01
C SER A 40 29.03 15.92 10.20
N LYS A 41 29.29 16.69 9.13
CA LYS A 41 30.04 17.95 9.22
C LYS A 41 29.33 19.02 10.06
N LEU A 42 28.00 18.97 10.09
CA LEU A 42 27.16 19.82 10.94
C LEU A 42 27.08 19.32 12.40
N GLY A 43 27.82 18.27 12.75
CA GLY A 43 27.89 17.73 14.11
C GLY A 43 26.83 16.70 14.45
N TYR A 44 26.09 16.18 13.46
CA TYR A 44 25.10 15.12 13.68
C TYR A 44 25.73 13.73 13.64
N THR A 45 25.24 12.85 14.52
CA THR A 45 25.62 11.44 14.63
C THR A 45 24.41 10.54 14.35
N ASP A 46 24.64 9.23 14.20
CA ASP A 46 23.60 8.22 13.93
C ASP A 46 22.68 8.56 12.75
N ILE A 47 23.29 9.02 11.65
CA ILE A 47 22.53 9.52 10.51
C ILE A 47 22.00 8.36 9.66
N GLU A 48 20.68 8.30 9.56
CA GLU A 48 19.93 7.30 8.79
C GLU A 48 18.98 7.95 7.79
N LEU A 49 18.73 7.25 6.68
CA LEU A 49 17.69 7.63 5.74
C LEU A 49 16.39 7.02 6.26
N VAL A 50 15.43 7.88 6.62
CA VAL A 50 14.13 7.47 7.19
C VAL A 50 13.10 7.26 6.10
N GLY A 51 13.18 8.02 5.01
CA GLY A 51 12.19 7.93 3.94
C GLY A 51 12.61 8.59 2.64
N LYS A 52 11.91 8.20 1.57
CA LYS A 52 12.02 8.80 0.24
C LYS A 52 10.61 9.09 -0.25
N GLY A 53 10.30 10.36 -0.47
CA GLY A 53 9.01 10.80 -1.00
C GLY A 53 9.11 11.29 -2.45
N ALA A 54 7.95 11.59 -3.05
CA ALA A 54 7.86 12.23 -4.37
C ALA A 54 8.64 13.56 -4.42
N TYR A 55 8.61 14.31 -3.31
CA TYR A 55 9.11 15.68 -3.19
C TYR A 55 10.54 15.80 -2.64
N GLY A 56 11.12 14.71 -2.13
CA GLY A 56 12.34 14.83 -1.34
C GLY A 56 12.88 13.56 -0.70
N PHE A 57 13.91 13.76 0.12
CA PHE A 57 14.52 12.72 0.97
C PHE A 57 14.42 13.14 2.43
N VAL A 58 14.26 12.15 3.30
CA VAL A 58 14.09 12.37 4.74
C VAL A 58 15.19 11.62 5.49
N PHE A 59 15.97 12.34 6.28
CA PHE A 59 17.00 11.76 7.16
C PHE A 59 16.67 12.02 8.62
N ALA A 60 17.19 11.17 9.50
CA ALA A 60 17.26 11.45 10.93
C ALA A 60 18.72 11.49 11.37
N GLY A 61 18.99 12.21 12.46
CA GLY A 61 20.29 12.24 13.12
C GLY A 61 20.21 12.87 14.51
N ILE A 62 21.22 12.64 15.32
CA ILE A 62 21.32 13.12 16.70
C ILE A 62 22.31 14.29 16.76
N ASN A 63 21.89 15.43 17.31
CA ASN A 63 22.75 16.61 17.47
C ASN A 63 23.79 16.40 18.61
N GLN A 64 24.69 17.37 18.81
CA GLN A 64 25.71 17.28 19.88
C GLN A 64 25.12 17.33 21.31
N ALA A 65 23.91 17.87 21.48
CA ALA A 65 23.19 17.92 22.75
C ALA A 65 22.44 16.60 23.07
N GLY A 66 22.37 15.66 22.12
CA GLY A 66 21.65 14.41 22.25
C GLY A 66 20.21 14.43 21.71
N ASP A 67 19.75 15.55 21.14
CA ASP A 67 18.41 15.64 20.56
C ASP A 67 18.36 15.00 19.18
N ALA A 68 17.32 14.21 18.94
CA ALA A 68 17.08 13.58 17.66
C ALA A 68 16.24 14.49 16.75
N HIS A 69 16.74 14.75 15.54
CA HIS A 69 16.10 15.61 14.55
C HIS A 69 15.82 14.85 13.25
N VAL A 70 14.84 15.33 12.50
CA VAL A 70 14.52 14.90 11.14
C VAL A 70 14.79 16.04 10.16
N PHE A 71 15.32 15.68 8.99
CA PHE A 71 15.70 16.58 7.91
C PHE A 71 14.97 16.21 6.64
N LYS A 72 14.08 17.08 6.17
CA LYS A 72 13.46 16.96 4.84
C LYS A 72 14.19 17.85 3.86
N PHE A 73 14.58 17.27 2.72
CA PHE A 73 15.26 17.97 1.64
C PHE A 73 14.37 17.97 0.40
N SER A 74 14.07 19.16 -0.17
CA SER A 74 13.39 19.25 -1.46
C SER A 74 14.26 18.66 -2.60
N ARG A 75 13.72 18.44 -3.78
CA ARG A 75 14.55 18.05 -4.94
C ARG A 75 14.85 19.28 -5.80
N ILE A 76 16.14 19.59 -5.98
CA ILE A 76 16.63 20.77 -6.72
C ILE A 76 16.21 20.78 -8.21
N ASN A 77 15.93 19.60 -8.77
CA ASN A 77 15.54 19.44 -10.17
C ASN A 77 14.03 19.53 -10.40
N LEU A 78 13.22 19.69 -9.34
CA LEU A 78 11.78 19.88 -9.49
C LEU A 78 11.46 21.34 -9.84
N PRO A 79 10.31 21.62 -10.48
CA PRO A 79 9.83 22.98 -10.69
C PRO A 79 9.77 23.78 -9.38
N GLN A 80 9.96 25.10 -9.47
CA GLN A 80 10.01 25.98 -8.29
C GLN A 80 8.77 25.86 -7.40
N HIS A 81 7.56 25.79 -8.00
CA HIS A 81 6.32 25.61 -7.26
C HIS A 81 6.27 24.32 -6.43
N ILE A 82 7.01 23.26 -6.83
CA ILE A 82 7.10 22.02 -6.04
C ILE A 82 8.16 22.17 -4.93
N GLN A 83 9.23 22.93 -5.18
CA GLN A 83 10.24 23.21 -4.16
C GLN A 83 9.68 24.08 -3.03
N ASP A 84 8.84 25.05 -3.38
CA ASP A 84 8.20 25.96 -2.42
C ASP A 84 7.21 25.23 -1.49
N ARG A 85 6.72 24.03 -1.88
CA ARG A 85 5.88 23.19 -1.00
C ARG A 85 6.55 22.85 0.34
N LEU A 86 7.88 22.69 0.36
CA LEU A 86 8.59 22.40 1.60
C LEU A 86 8.68 23.63 2.51
N GLU A 87 8.72 24.83 1.92
CA GLU A 87 8.65 26.09 2.68
C GLU A 87 7.23 26.32 3.21
N GLU A 88 6.20 26.03 2.41
CA GLU A 88 4.81 26.03 2.85
C GLU A 88 4.58 25.03 3.99
N GLU A 89 5.10 23.80 3.89
CA GLU A 89 5.06 22.81 4.98
C GLU A 89 5.73 23.36 6.25
N ALA A 90 6.92 23.94 6.13
CA ALA A 90 7.64 24.52 7.25
C ALA A 90 6.85 25.66 7.92
N PHE A 91 6.22 26.52 7.11
CA PHE A 91 5.37 27.59 7.59
C PHE A 91 4.17 27.04 8.35
N MET A 92 3.43 26.08 7.77
CA MET A 92 2.27 25.46 8.42
C MET A 92 2.64 24.80 9.74
N LEU A 93 3.74 24.03 9.76
CA LEU A 93 4.22 23.36 10.97
C LEU A 93 4.65 24.36 12.05
N SER A 94 5.23 25.52 11.68
CA SER A 94 5.66 26.56 12.64
C SER A 94 4.51 27.23 13.40
N LEU A 95 3.29 27.15 12.87
CA LEU A 95 2.09 27.69 13.52
C LEU A 95 1.56 26.78 14.63
N LEU A 96 2.00 25.53 14.66
CA LEU A 96 1.44 24.49 15.52
C LEU A 96 2.21 24.39 16.84
N LYS A 97 1.45 24.27 17.93
CA LYS A 97 1.95 24.01 19.27
C LYS A 97 1.05 22.99 19.94
N HIS A 98 1.34 21.71 19.71
CA HIS A 98 0.56 20.60 20.22
C HIS A 98 1.49 19.46 20.65
N PRO A 99 1.25 18.78 21.79
CA PRO A 99 2.14 17.72 22.30
C PRO A 99 2.29 16.54 21.34
N ASN A 100 1.27 16.27 20.52
CA ASN A 100 1.30 15.18 19.52
C ASN A 100 1.75 15.65 18.13
N VAL A 101 2.37 16.82 17.99
CA VAL A 101 2.89 17.35 16.72
C VAL A 101 4.34 17.77 16.94
N PRO A 102 5.33 17.07 16.32
CA PRO A 102 6.73 17.46 16.45
C PRO A 102 6.97 18.86 15.90
N GLY A 103 7.73 19.69 16.64
CA GLY A 103 7.95 21.09 16.28
C GLY A 103 8.85 21.28 15.06
N ALA A 104 8.57 22.31 14.26
CA ALA A 104 9.54 22.84 13.30
C ALA A 104 10.67 23.55 14.06
N ILE A 105 11.92 23.15 13.79
CA ILE A 105 13.10 23.77 14.42
C ILE A 105 13.58 24.93 13.56
N LYS A 106 13.78 24.69 12.26
CA LYS A 106 14.15 25.72 11.30
C LYS A 106 13.91 25.28 9.86
N PHE A 107 13.74 26.26 8.99
CA PHE A 107 13.79 26.08 7.55
C PHE A 107 14.92 26.92 6.97
N GLU A 108 15.71 26.33 6.07
CA GLU A 108 16.82 26.99 5.41
C GLU A 108 16.80 26.71 3.91
N ARG A 109 17.22 27.70 3.12
CA ARG A 109 17.37 27.58 1.67
C ARG A 109 18.85 27.72 1.31
N VAL A 110 19.46 26.62 0.88
CA VAL A 110 20.87 26.57 0.45
C VAL A 110 20.92 26.49 -1.07
N GLY A 111 21.14 27.63 -1.74
CA GLY A 111 21.01 27.74 -3.18
C GLY A 111 19.56 27.48 -3.62
N LYS A 112 19.33 26.41 -4.40
CA LYS A 112 17.98 25.95 -4.82
C LYS A 112 17.42 24.81 -3.94
N GLN A 113 18.13 24.43 -2.88
CA GLN A 113 17.75 23.31 -2.02
C GLN A 113 17.05 23.86 -0.77
N GLY A 114 15.79 23.50 -0.56
CA GLY A 114 15.08 23.74 0.69
C GLY A 114 15.40 22.63 1.69
N ILE A 115 15.58 22.99 2.96
CA ILE A 115 15.89 22.08 4.07
C ILE A 115 14.99 22.44 5.25
N LEU A 116 14.11 21.52 5.63
CA LEU A 116 13.29 21.64 6.83
C LEU A 116 13.87 20.73 7.92
N VAL A 117 14.21 21.32 9.06
CA VAL A 117 14.66 20.63 10.28
C VAL A 117 13.52 20.64 11.28
N MET A 118 13.16 19.46 11.79
CA MET A 118 12.06 19.26 12.73
C MET A 118 12.47 18.29 13.84
N GLU A 119 11.74 18.32 14.96
CA GLU A 119 11.88 17.34 16.03
C GLU A 119 11.58 15.92 15.51
N ARG A 120 12.31 14.92 16.01
CA ARG A 120 12.03 13.52 15.66
C ARG A 120 10.94 12.95 16.56
N ALA A 121 9.85 12.47 15.94
CA ALA A 121 8.87 11.63 16.62
C ALA A 121 9.51 10.31 17.07
N LYS A 122 9.24 9.91 18.33
CA LYS A 122 9.72 8.64 18.90
C LYS A 122 8.73 7.52 18.56
N GLY A 123 9.27 6.32 18.27
CA GLY A 123 8.47 5.13 17.99
C GLY A 123 8.55 4.66 16.53
N GLU A 124 7.56 3.87 16.14
CA GLU A 124 7.39 3.26 14.82
C GLU A 124 6.15 3.87 14.15
N ASP A 125 6.15 4.05 12.82
CA ASP A 125 4.92 4.48 12.14
C ASP A 125 3.84 3.38 12.21
N LEU A 126 2.58 3.79 12.25
CA LEU A 126 1.47 2.87 12.48
C LEU A 126 1.22 1.92 11.30
N ASP A 127 1.70 2.23 10.09
CA ASP A 127 1.62 1.29 8.96
C ASP A 127 2.57 0.10 9.17
N GLN A 128 3.83 0.38 9.53
CA GLN A 128 4.82 -0.63 9.90
C GLN A 128 4.38 -1.44 11.12
N LEU A 129 3.85 -0.77 12.15
CA LEU A 129 3.34 -1.44 13.35
C LEU A 129 2.18 -2.39 13.01
N CYS A 130 1.21 -1.93 12.21
CA CYS A 130 0.09 -2.75 11.73
C CYS A 130 0.56 -3.90 10.84
N ARG A 131 1.63 -3.72 10.05
CA ARG A 131 2.19 -4.81 9.22
C ARG A 131 2.83 -5.89 10.09
N ARG A 132 3.47 -5.49 11.18
CA ARG A 132 4.10 -6.41 12.12
C ARG A 132 3.09 -7.15 13.00
N MET A 133 2.05 -6.46 13.46
CA MET A 133 1.09 -7.01 14.43
C MET A 133 -0.19 -7.56 13.79
N GLY A 134 -0.52 -7.16 12.56
CA GLY A 134 -1.86 -7.28 12.00
C GLY A 134 -2.78 -6.20 12.57
N ALA A 135 -4.01 -6.58 12.92
CA ALA A 135 -4.92 -5.70 13.64
C ALA A 135 -4.31 -5.24 14.98
N LEU A 136 -4.35 -3.94 15.26
CA LEU A 136 -3.81 -3.40 16.51
C LEU A 136 -4.72 -3.74 17.69
N PRO A 137 -4.17 -3.97 18.90
CA PRO A 137 -4.96 -4.22 20.10
C PRO A 137 -5.96 -3.09 20.37
N THR A 138 -7.17 -3.44 20.81
CA THR A 138 -8.24 -2.48 21.09
C THR A 138 -7.81 -1.35 22.02
N ALA A 139 -7.03 -1.64 23.07
CA ALA A 139 -6.52 -0.62 23.99
C ALA A 139 -5.60 0.39 23.28
N MET A 140 -4.77 -0.07 22.35
CA MET A 140 -3.89 0.78 21.54
C MET A 140 -4.70 1.65 20.58
N VAL A 141 -5.68 1.06 19.87
CA VAL A 141 -6.59 1.81 18.99
C VAL A 141 -7.33 2.92 19.75
N MET A 142 -7.81 2.64 20.97
CA MET A 142 -8.47 3.65 21.82
C MET A 142 -7.51 4.76 22.27
N SER A 143 -6.25 4.41 22.60
CA SER A 143 -5.22 5.40 22.94
C SER A 143 -4.88 6.32 21.76
N ILE A 144 -4.79 5.76 20.55
CA ILE A 144 -4.59 6.50 19.31
C ILE A 144 -5.80 7.38 19.00
N ALA A 145 -7.02 6.84 19.08
CA ALA A 145 -8.26 7.56 18.82
C ALA A 145 -8.41 8.80 19.71
N ARG A 146 -8.07 8.69 20.99
CA ARG A 146 -8.07 9.83 21.92
C ARG A 146 -7.11 10.93 21.49
N GLN A 147 -5.86 10.58 21.17
CA GLN A 147 -4.84 11.56 20.77
C GLN A 147 -5.17 12.20 19.41
N LEU A 148 -5.75 11.44 18.48
CA LEU A 148 -6.27 11.99 17.23
C LEU A 148 -7.44 12.95 17.47
N ALA A 149 -8.36 12.63 18.38
CA ALA A 149 -9.45 13.55 18.73
C ALA A 149 -8.93 14.87 19.35
N ASP A 150 -7.87 14.79 20.17
CA ASP A 150 -7.21 15.98 20.74
C ASP A 150 -6.57 16.84 19.62
N ILE A 151 -5.88 16.21 18.65
CA ILE A 151 -5.33 16.91 17.47
C ILE A 151 -6.44 17.54 16.63
N LEU A 152 -7.49 16.80 16.28
CA LEU A 152 -8.59 17.31 15.47
C LEU A 152 -9.28 18.49 16.14
N TYR A 153 -9.49 18.41 17.46
CA TYR A 153 -10.02 19.52 18.22
C TYR A 153 -9.10 20.74 18.13
N TYR A 154 -7.79 20.57 18.32
CA TYR A 154 -6.80 21.64 18.19
C TYR A 154 -6.83 22.29 16.79
N LEU A 155 -6.84 21.49 15.72
CA LEU A 155 -6.87 21.98 14.34
C LEU A 155 -8.18 22.71 13.98
N ARG A 156 -9.28 22.35 14.63
CA ARG A 156 -10.58 23.03 14.49
C ARG A 156 -10.64 24.34 15.28
N THR A 157 -9.87 24.49 16.35
CA THR A 157 -9.91 25.71 17.19
C THR A 157 -9.09 26.86 16.60
N GLY A 158 -9.63 28.08 16.72
CA GLY A 158 -8.96 29.29 16.22
C GLY A 158 -9.16 29.45 14.71
N LYS A 159 -8.07 29.67 13.97
CA LYS A 159 -8.10 29.66 12.50
C LYS A 159 -7.99 28.21 12.04
N PRO A 160 -9.05 27.61 11.47
CA PRO A 160 -9.05 26.17 11.25
C PRO A 160 -8.00 25.75 10.22
N LEU A 161 -7.32 24.65 10.55
CA LEU A 161 -6.29 24.01 9.74
C LEU A 161 -6.78 22.64 9.31
N VAL A 162 -6.36 22.23 8.12
CA VAL A 162 -6.59 20.89 7.57
C VAL A 162 -5.23 20.28 7.30
N HIS A 163 -4.94 19.13 7.88
CA HIS A 163 -3.74 18.35 7.58
C HIS A 163 -3.84 17.73 6.19
N GLY A 164 -4.99 17.15 5.85
CA GLY A 164 -5.32 16.67 4.50
C GLY A 164 -4.67 15.35 4.08
N ASP A 165 -3.95 14.67 4.96
CA ASP A 165 -3.31 13.36 4.67
C ASP A 165 -3.08 12.53 5.95
N ILE A 166 -4.11 12.45 6.81
CA ILE A 166 -4.05 11.62 8.01
C ILE A 166 -4.20 10.15 7.61
N LYS A 167 -3.11 9.39 7.79
CA LYS A 167 -3.00 7.95 7.48
C LYS A 167 -1.98 7.27 8.39
N PRO A 168 -1.98 5.92 8.50
CA PRO A 168 -1.06 5.19 9.35
C PRO A 168 0.43 5.52 9.18
N SER A 169 0.91 5.75 7.95
CA SER A 169 2.33 6.07 7.70
C SER A 169 2.75 7.48 8.17
N ASN A 170 1.78 8.36 8.41
CA ASN A 170 2.00 9.73 8.91
C ASN A 170 1.78 9.84 10.43
N LEU A 171 1.57 8.70 11.09
CA LEU A 171 1.37 8.62 12.53
C LEU A 171 2.46 7.74 13.14
N VAL A 172 3.32 8.33 13.96
CA VAL A 172 4.36 7.61 14.69
C VAL A 172 3.87 7.34 16.11
N TYR A 173 4.04 6.11 16.58
CA TYR A 173 3.57 5.68 17.88
C TYR A 173 4.69 5.08 18.73
N ASP A 174 4.91 5.69 19.88
CA ASP A 174 5.75 5.15 20.95
C ASP A 174 4.90 4.22 21.83
N ILE A 175 5.12 2.91 21.72
CA ILE A 175 4.36 1.91 22.48
C ILE A 175 4.64 2.02 23.98
N GLU A 176 5.87 2.36 24.37
CA GLU A 176 6.28 2.41 25.78
C GLU A 176 5.64 3.61 26.48
N GLN A 177 5.67 4.77 25.83
CA GLN A 177 5.07 6.01 26.34
C GLN A 177 3.58 6.16 25.98
N GLN A 178 3.04 5.25 25.16
CA GLN A 178 1.71 5.35 24.55
C GLN A 178 1.45 6.70 23.87
N HIS A 179 2.48 7.26 23.24
CA HIS A 179 2.47 8.61 22.69
C HIS A 179 2.36 8.57 21.16
N LEU A 180 1.39 9.30 20.61
CA LEU A 180 1.17 9.46 19.18
C LEU A 180 1.82 10.76 18.70
N SER A 181 2.43 10.75 17.52
CA SER A 181 2.89 11.96 16.84
C SER A 181 2.38 11.99 15.41
N LEU A 182 1.66 13.05 15.04
CA LEU A 182 1.25 13.33 13.66
C LEU A 182 2.37 14.09 12.95
N ILE A 183 2.89 13.47 11.90
CA ILE A 183 3.99 13.97 11.08
C ILE A 183 3.51 14.24 9.65
N ASP A 184 4.39 14.86 8.85
CA ASP A 184 4.18 15.13 7.43
C ASP A 184 3.05 16.12 7.10
N TRP A 185 3.37 17.41 7.25
CA TRP A 185 2.44 18.52 7.02
C TRP A 185 2.47 19.02 5.57
N GLY A 186 3.02 18.23 4.65
CA GLY A 186 3.16 18.56 3.23
C GLY A 186 1.83 18.74 2.49
N SER A 187 0.71 18.26 3.06
CA SER A 187 -0.64 18.45 2.52
C SER A 187 -1.45 19.53 3.23
N ALA A 188 -0.87 20.15 4.28
CA ALA A 188 -1.62 21.00 5.18
C ALA A 188 -1.97 22.37 4.58
N VAL A 189 -3.18 22.84 4.86
CA VAL A 189 -3.71 24.13 4.40
C VAL A 189 -4.59 24.79 5.46
N PHE A 190 -4.79 26.10 5.34
CA PHE A 190 -5.89 26.75 6.05
C PHE A 190 -7.23 26.32 5.45
N ALA A 191 -8.18 25.98 6.32
CA ALA A 191 -9.51 25.61 5.88
C ALA A 191 -10.20 26.80 5.22
N GLN A 192 -10.81 26.55 4.05
CA GLN A 192 -11.68 27.53 3.40
C GLN A 192 -13.07 27.56 4.06
N ARG A 193 -13.49 26.44 4.68
CA ARG A 193 -14.76 26.29 5.38
C ARG A 193 -14.57 25.74 6.78
N ASP A 194 -15.45 26.13 7.69
CA ASP A 194 -15.54 25.57 9.03
C ASP A 194 -16.24 24.19 9.05
N GLU A 195 -16.41 23.62 10.25
CA GLU A 195 -17.13 22.35 10.49
C GLU A 195 -18.62 22.34 10.09
N HIS A 196 -19.20 23.54 9.91
CA HIS A 196 -20.61 23.80 9.58
C HIS A 196 -20.73 24.20 8.12
N ASN A 197 -19.66 24.01 7.34
CA ASN A 197 -19.57 24.33 5.93
C ASN A 197 -19.73 25.83 5.62
N LYS A 198 -19.51 26.71 6.59
CA LYS A 198 -19.53 28.17 6.41
C LYS A 198 -18.14 28.66 6.02
N PRO A 199 -18.02 29.69 5.17
CA PRO A 199 -16.72 30.29 4.86
C PRO A 199 -16.04 30.81 6.14
N VAL A 200 -14.75 30.55 6.31
CA VAL A 200 -13.97 31.10 7.43
C VAL A 200 -13.77 32.61 7.19
N GLU A 201 -14.08 33.46 8.19
CA GLU A 201 -14.32 34.92 8.08
C GLU A 201 -13.15 35.81 7.62
N ASP A 202 -12.00 35.24 7.25
CA ASP A 202 -10.75 35.99 7.08
C ASP A 202 -10.58 36.72 5.73
N ASN A 203 -11.68 36.93 4.97
CA ASN A 203 -11.90 38.09 4.07
C ASN A 203 -13.11 37.88 3.15
N VAL A 204 -14.23 38.54 3.42
CA VAL A 204 -15.36 38.67 2.46
C VAL A 204 -14.89 39.24 1.11
N MET A 205 -13.81 40.05 1.10
CA MET A 205 -13.15 40.54 -0.12
C MET A 205 -12.24 39.51 -0.83
N ALA A 206 -11.66 38.54 -0.13
CA ALA A 206 -10.81 37.50 -0.73
C ALA A 206 -11.66 36.40 -1.37
N LEU A 207 -12.84 36.12 -0.82
CA LEU A 207 -13.84 35.20 -1.41
C LEU A 207 -14.40 35.73 -2.74
N MET A 208 -14.26 37.04 -2.99
CA MET A 208 -14.61 37.69 -4.25
C MET A 208 -13.49 37.61 -5.30
N SER A 209 -12.30 37.09 -4.95
CA SER A 209 -11.25 36.75 -5.92
C SER A 209 -11.54 35.38 -6.54
N SER A 210 -11.26 35.23 -7.84
CA SER A 210 -11.44 33.97 -8.58
C SER A 210 -10.73 32.77 -7.94
N ASP A 211 -9.64 33.05 -7.21
CA ASP A 211 -8.73 32.03 -6.69
C ASP A 211 -9.29 31.32 -5.43
N GLN A 212 -10.24 31.92 -4.70
CA GLN A 212 -10.89 31.28 -3.54
C GLN A 212 -12.16 30.48 -3.89
N GLN A 213 -12.63 30.52 -5.13
CA GLN A 213 -13.70 29.62 -5.60
C GLN A 213 -13.18 28.21 -5.93
N HIS A 214 -11.86 28.09 -6.13
CA HIS A 214 -11.20 26.81 -6.32
C HIS A 214 -10.73 26.23 -4.99
N THR A 215 -10.68 24.90 -4.91
CA THR A 215 -10.16 24.23 -3.73
C THR A 215 -8.68 24.52 -3.55
N ASN A 216 -8.28 24.83 -2.32
CA ASN A 216 -6.87 24.83 -1.93
C ASN A 216 -6.41 23.47 -1.39
N ALA A 217 -7.31 22.49 -1.25
CA ALA A 217 -7.00 21.20 -0.66
C ALA A 217 -6.00 20.45 -1.53
N ARG A 218 -4.95 19.94 -0.89
CA ARG A 218 -3.98 19.07 -1.56
C ARG A 218 -4.50 17.63 -1.56
N MET A 219 -4.02 16.86 -2.53
CA MET A 219 -4.42 15.46 -2.66
C MET A 219 -3.70 14.62 -1.61
N GLY A 220 -4.47 14.06 -0.68
CA GLY A 220 -3.97 13.04 0.25
C GLY A 220 -4.03 11.63 -0.34
N ASP A 221 -3.73 10.65 0.49
CA ASP A 221 -3.78 9.24 0.13
C ASP A 221 -5.20 8.76 -0.14
N VAL A 222 -5.46 8.30 -1.37
CA VAL A 222 -6.78 7.88 -1.86
C VAL A 222 -7.43 6.78 -1.03
N TYR A 223 -6.64 6.00 -0.27
CA TYR A 223 -7.13 4.95 0.60
C TYR A 223 -7.68 5.44 1.95
N PHE A 224 -7.40 6.70 2.29
CA PHE A 224 -7.72 7.30 3.58
C PHE A 224 -8.54 8.58 3.48
N ILE A 225 -8.40 9.36 2.40
CA ILE A 225 -9.19 10.59 2.21
C ILE A 225 -10.67 10.30 1.88
N GLY A 226 -11.50 11.28 2.19
CA GLY A 226 -12.93 11.30 1.92
C GLY A 226 -13.29 11.67 0.47
N GLU A 227 -14.54 11.44 0.08
CA GLU A 227 -15.04 11.78 -1.27
C GLU A 227 -15.00 13.28 -1.55
N GLU A 228 -15.26 14.11 -0.54
CA GLU A 228 -15.24 15.57 -0.70
C GLU A 228 -13.85 16.07 -1.10
N GLN A 229 -12.80 15.58 -0.44
CA GLN A 229 -11.42 15.90 -0.79
C GLN A 229 -11.02 15.34 -2.16
N LEU A 230 -11.40 14.08 -2.44
CA LEU A 230 -11.15 13.42 -3.72
C LEU A 230 -11.77 14.17 -4.92
N ASN A 231 -12.97 14.73 -4.71
CA ASN A 231 -13.73 15.46 -5.73
C ASN A 231 -13.37 16.95 -5.80
N GLY A 232 -12.38 17.40 -5.03
CA GLY A 232 -11.91 18.79 -5.05
C GLY A 232 -12.87 19.79 -4.41
N ALA A 233 -13.61 19.38 -3.38
CA ALA A 233 -14.37 20.31 -2.55
C ALA A 233 -13.44 21.27 -1.79
N LEU A 234 -13.97 22.41 -1.35
CA LEU A 234 -13.20 23.38 -0.56
C LEU A 234 -12.78 22.75 0.77
N SER A 235 -11.55 23.05 1.22
CA SER A 235 -10.99 22.45 2.43
C SER A 235 -11.83 22.77 3.68
N SER A 236 -12.06 21.74 4.49
CA SER A 236 -12.79 21.80 5.76
C SER A 236 -12.16 20.85 6.78
N PRO A 237 -12.23 21.13 8.10
CA PRO A 237 -11.80 20.19 9.15
C PRO A 237 -12.46 18.80 9.04
N ARG A 238 -13.61 18.69 8.37
CA ARG A 238 -14.28 17.41 8.08
C ARG A 238 -13.46 16.46 7.21
N PHE A 239 -12.45 16.95 6.48
CA PHE A 239 -11.53 16.08 5.71
C PHE A 239 -10.66 15.25 6.65
N ASP A 240 -10.12 15.88 7.69
CA ASP A 240 -9.27 15.20 8.67
C ASP A 240 -10.08 14.23 9.54
N GLU A 241 -11.36 14.54 9.83
CA GLU A 241 -12.27 13.59 10.49
C GLU A 241 -12.45 12.30 9.67
N GLN A 242 -12.58 12.40 8.34
CA GLN A 242 -12.64 11.25 7.44
C GLN A 242 -11.33 10.47 7.42
N GLY A 243 -10.18 11.17 7.36
CA GLY A 243 -8.86 10.55 7.45
C GLY A 243 -8.63 9.80 8.77
N VAL A 244 -9.07 10.37 9.91
CA VAL A 244 -9.03 9.72 11.22
C VAL A 244 -9.92 8.47 11.25
N ALA A 245 -11.15 8.55 10.74
CA ALA A 245 -12.05 7.40 10.69
C ALA A 245 -11.47 6.25 9.85
N ALA A 246 -10.96 6.57 8.65
CA ALA A 246 -10.28 5.64 7.77
C ALA A 246 -9.06 4.99 8.44
N THR A 247 -8.25 5.80 9.11
CA THR A 247 -7.03 5.35 9.80
C THR A 247 -7.37 4.42 10.97
N LEU A 248 -8.27 4.82 11.86
CA LEU A 248 -8.67 4.01 13.01
C LEU A 248 -9.30 2.68 12.58
N TYR A 249 -10.13 2.72 11.52
CA TYR A 249 -10.69 1.52 10.93
C TYR A 249 -9.60 0.58 10.39
N ALA A 250 -8.69 1.07 9.56
CA ALA A 250 -7.63 0.26 8.96
C ALA A 250 -6.72 -0.38 10.02
N LEU A 251 -6.40 0.36 11.09
CA LEU A 251 -5.58 -0.14 12.20
C LEU A 251 -6.31 -1.20 13.02
N ALA A 252 -7.61 -1.01 13.28
CA ALA A 252 -8.42 -1.95 14.06
C ALA A 252 -8.77 -3.22 13.28
N SER A 253 -8.96 -3.12 11.96
CA SER A 253 -9.25 -4.28 11.10
C SER A 253 -7.99 -4.98 10.60
N GLY A 254 -6.83 -4.32 10.62
CA GLY A 254 -5.61 -4.82 9.99
C GLY A 254 -5.63 -4.73 8.46
N GLN A 255 -6.44 -3.82 7.90
CA GLN A 255 -6.52 -3.55 6.47
C GLN A 255 -5.58 -2.40 6.05
N ALA A 256 -5.38 -2.25 4.75
CA ALA A 256 -4.56 -1.18 4.17
C ALA A 256 -5.36 0.07 3.73
N SER A 257 -6.68 0.08 3.92
CA SER A 257 -7.56 1.16 3.45
C SER A 257 -8.88 1.21 4.20
N ARG A 258 -9.64 2.29 4.01
CA ARG A 258 -11.04 2.41 4.48
C ARG A 258 -12.07 1.56 3.73
N PHE A 259 -11.73 1.10 2.53
CA PHE A 259 -12.64 0.42 1.63
C PHE A 259 -13.01 -0.99 2.14
N GLY A 260 -14.23 -1.44 1.80
CA GLY A 260 -14.78 -2.72 2.21
C GLY A 260 -15.44 -2.73 3.58
N ALA A 261 -15.68 -1.54 4.16
CA ALA A 261 -16.30 -1.38 5.47
C ALA A 261 -17.76 -1.86 5.54
N GLN A 262 -18.41 -2.08 4.39
CA GLN A 262 -19.75 -2.70 4.37
C GLN A 262 -19.69 -4.20 4.69
N VAL A 263 -18.61 -4.87 4.27
CA VAL A 263 -18.41 -6.31 4.48
C VAL A 263 -17.75 -6.56 5.84
N ILE A 264 -16.64 -5.88 6.11
CA ILE A 264 -15.92 -5.92 7.38
C ILE A 264 -16.25 -4.63 8.14
N SER A 265 -17.41 -4.56 8.78
CA SER A 265 -17.84 -3.31 9.44
C SER A 265 -17.04 -3.00 10.71
N PRO A 266 -16.93 -1.72 11.12
CA PRO A 266 -16.36 -1.35 12.42
C PRO A 266 -17.01 -2.06 13.61
N THR A 267 -18.26 -2.50 13.47
CA THR A 267 -19.00 -3.31 14.45
C THR A 267 -18.61 -4.79 14.49
N SER A 268 -17.80 -5.27 13.56
CA SER A 268 -17.40 -6.68 13.41
C SER A 268 -15.94 -6.98 13.81
N ILE A 269 -15.19 -5.95 14.24
CA ILE A 269 -13.73 -6.02 14.41
C ILE A 269 -13.26 -5.93 15.87
N GLY A 270 -14.15 -6.16 16.85
CA GLY A 270 -13.76 -6.28 18.27
C GLY A 270 -13.49 -4.95 18.97
N LEU A 271 -14.03 -3.84 18.46
CA LEU A 271 -13.96 -2.53 19.11
C LEU A 271 -15.04 -2.37 20.19
N PRO A 272 -14.87 -1.46 21.16
CA PRO A 272 -15.94 -1.10 22.09
C PRO A 272 -17.12 -0.56 21.30
N ILE A 273 -18.34 -0.95 21.69
CA ILE A 273 -19.57 -0.67 20.94
C ILE A 273 -19.75 0.82 20.59
N GLU A 274 -19.33 1.71 21.49
CA GLU A 274 -19.41 3.16 21.28
C GLU A 274 -18.47 3.62 20.16
N LEU A 275 -17.18 3.25 20.21
CA LEU A 275 -16.23 3.60 19.14
C LEU A 275 -16.63 2.93 17.83
N ALA A 276 -17.02 1.65 17.86
CA ALA A 276 -17.42 0.89 16.68
C ALA A 276 -18.56 1.59 15.91
N ARG A 277 -19.64 1.95 16.60
CA ARG A 277 -20.79 2.64 15.98
C ARG A 277 -20.46 4.06 15.54
N THR A 278 -19.59 4.74 16.28
CA THR A 278 -19.11 6.08 15.90
C THR A 278 -18.30 6.02 14.61
N LEU A 279 -17.34 5.10 14.51
CA LEU A 279 -16.54 4.90 13.29
C LEU A 279 -17.40 4.50 12.09
N GLU A 280 -18.41 3.64 12.30
CA GLU A 280 -19.37 3.30 11.25
C GLU A 280 -20.13 4.52 10.74
N GLY A 281 -20.57 5.41 11.64
CA GLY A 281 -21.17 6.68 11.28
C GLY A 281 -20.22 7.61 10.52
N MET A 282 -18.96 7.73 10.97
CA MET A 282 -17.95 8.58 10.33
C MET A 282 -17.53 8.08 8.92
N LEU A 283 -17.64 6.77 8.67
CA LEU A 283 -17.39 6.16 7.36
C LEU A 283 -18.64 6.10 6.46
N SER A 284 -19.78 6.64 6.89
CA SER A 284 -21.03 6.62 6.12
C SER A 284 -20.89 7.39 4.80
N THR A 285 -21.58 6.94 3.76
CA THR A 285 -21.69 7.72 2.51
C THR A 285 -22.61 8.93 2.66
N ASP A 286 -23.48 8.95 3.67
CA ASP A 286 -24.33 10.10 4.01
C ASP A 286 -23.54 11.18 4.78
N PRO A 287 -23.34 12.38 4.19
CA PRO A 287 -22.62 13.48 4.84
C PRO A 287 -23.22 13.92 6.18
N GLN A 288 -24.55 13.86 6.34
CA GLN A 288 -25.19 14.27 7.59
C GLN A 288 -24.85 13.29 8.72
N GLN A 289 -24.97 11.99 8.46
CA GLN A 289 -24.58 10.95 9.40
C GLN A 289 -23.09 11.04 9.76
N ARG A 290 -22.21 11.26 8.76
CA ARG A 290 -20.77 11.45 9.00
C ARG A 290 -20.49 12.61 9.96
N ASN A 291 -21.08 13.77 9.71
CA ASN A 291 -20.83 14.97 10.51
C ASN A 291 -21.32 14.80 11.96
N ILE A 292 -22.49 14.18 12.16
CA ILE A 292 -23.02 13.88 13.49
C ILE A 292 -22.07 12.92 14.24
N ALA A 293 -21.59 11.89 13.55
CA ALA A 293 -20.66 10.93 14.13
C ALA A 293 -19.29 11.54 14.45
N GLY A 294 -18.76 12.41 13.58
CA GLY A 294 -17.53 13.15 13.82
C GLY A 294 -17.62 14.11 15.02
N ASP A 295 -18.72 14.85 15.14
CA ASP A 295 -18.98 15.69 16.32
C ASP A 295 -19.12 14.85 17.60
N TYR A 296 -19.77 13.69 17.50
CA TYR A 296 -19.87 12.74 18.61
C TYR A 296 -18.50 12.18 19.00
N PHE A 297 -17.64 11.82 18.05
CA PHE A 297 -16.27 11.34 18.27
C PHE A 297 -15.44 12.33 19.08
N LEU A 298 -15.40 13.60 18.66
CA LEU A 298 -14.66 14.66 19.36
C LEU A 298 -15.17 14.89 20.80
N LYS A 299 -16.48 14.72 21.01
CA LYS A 299 -17.10 14.86 22.32
C LYS A 299 -16.83 13.64 23.22
N SER A 300 -16.99 12.42 22.70
CA SER A 300 -16.93 11.18 23.48
C SER A 300 -15.50 10.78 23.84
N MET A 301 -14.54 10.98 22.94
CA MET A 301 -13.15 10.58 23.16
C MET A 301 -12.49 11.26 24.37
N ARG A 302 -12.96 12.45 24.78
CA ARG A 302 -12.53 13.13 26.02
C ARG A 302 -12.76 12.29 27.28
N HIS A 303 -13.74 11.40 27.26
CA HIS A 303 -14.11 10.55 28.40
C HIS A 303 -13.58 9.12 28.28
N SER A 304 -12.91 8.77 27.18
CA SER A 304 -12.41 7.41 26.89
C SER A 304 -11.38 6.88 27.91
N HIS A 305 -10.64 7.77 28.59
CA HIS A 305 -9.67 7.43 29.63
C HIS A 305 -10.26 6.65 30.83
N ARG A 306 -11.59 6.61 30.95
CA ARG A 306 -12.31 5.88 32.01
C ARG A 306 -12.51 4.40 31.68
N LEU A 307 -12.25 3.99 30.44
CA LEU A 307 -12.43 2.60 30.02
C LEU A 307 -11.24 1.75 30.50
N HIS A 308 -11.54 0.62 31.12
CA HIS A 308 -10.55 -0.39 31.45
C HIS A 308 -10.58 -1.50 30.38
N LEU A 309 -9.52 -1.58 29.57
CA LEU A 309 -9.40 -2.48 28.43
C LEU A 309 -8.20 -3.42 28.66
N PRO A 310 -8.33 -4.45 29.51
CA PRO A 310 -7.26 -5.42 29.70
C PRO A 310 -6.98 -6.19 28.41
N GLU A 311 -5.80 -6.78 28.31
CA GLU A 311 -5.53 -7.74 27.24
C GLU A 311 -6.46 -8.94 27.41
N LEU A 312 -7.17 -9.28 26.34
CA LEU A 312 -8.00 -10.47 26.30
C LEU A 312 -7.13 -11.68 25.92
N PRO A 313 -7.49 -12.90 26.39
CA PRO A 313 -6.88 -14.12 25.90
C PRO A 313 -6.92 -14.17 24.37
N LYS A 314 -5.77 -14.38 23.73
CA LYS A 314 -5.70 -14.48 22.27
C LYS A 314 -6.34 -15.81 21.86
N ALA A 315 -7.42 -15.74 21.10
CA ALA A 315 -7.98 -16.92 20.44
C ALA A 315 -6.97 -17.50 19.44
N ASP A 316 -7.03 -18.81 19.22
CA ASP A 316 -6.21 -19.46 18.20
C ASP A 316 -6.56 -18.89 16.83
N LEU A 317 -5.56 -18.27 16.20
CA LEU A 317 -5.74 -17.64 14.90
C LEU A 317 -5.81 -18.71 13.80
N GLN A 318 -7.01 -18.93 13.27
CA GLN A 318 -7.24 -19.87 12.18
C GLN A 318 -7.24 -19.16 10.82
N GLY A 319 -6.40 -19.62 9.90
CA GLY A 319 -6.41 -19.14 8.51
C GLY A 319 -7.54 -19.76 7.71
N GLU A 320 -8.28 -18.94 6.96
CA GLU A 320 -9.36 -19.40 6.07
C GLU A 320 -8.82 -20.17 4.85
N ILE A 321 -7.61 -19.82 4.41
CA ILE A 321 -6.84 -20.55 3.38
C ILE A 321 -5.43 -20.90 3.90
N PRO A 322 -4.76 -21.93 3.36
CA PRO A 322 -3.45 -22.36 3.85
C PRO A 322 -2.34 -21.33 3.64
N VAL A 323 -1.52 -21.12 4.67
CA VAL A 323 -0.27 -20.33 4.63
C VAL A 323 0.87 -21.18 5.20
N TRP A 324 1.87 -21.46 4.37
CA TRP A 324 2.98 -22.36 4.69
C TRP A 324 4.21 -21.57 5.14
N VAL A 325 4.80 -21.93 6.28
CA VAL A 325 6.08 -21.35 6.72
C VAL A 325 7.21 -22.15 6.09
N GLN A 326 8.13 -21.48 5.39
CA GLN A 326 9.34 -22.12 4.89
C GLN A 326 10.42 -22.10 5.98
N SER A 327 11.13 -23.22 6.14
CA SER A 327 12.18 -23.37 7.16
C SER A 327 13.51 -22.74 6.79
N ARG A 328 13.66 -22.27 5.55
CA ARG A 328 14.90 -21.62 5.06
C ARG A 328 14.72 -20.12 5.12
N ASP A 329 15.57 -19.44 5.87
CA ASP A 329 15.67 -17.98 5.83
C ASP A 329 16.16 -17.58 4.43
N LYS A 330 15.27 -16.95 3.67
CA LYS A 330 15.56 -16.30 2.41
C LYS A 330 15.12 -14.86 2.55
N ASP A 331 16.01 -13.93 2.20
CA ASP A 331 15.71 -12.50 2.20
C ASP A 331 14.81 -12.18 0.98
N VAL A 332 13.50 -12.43 1.15
CA VAL A 332 12.47 -12.27 0.13
C VAL A 332 11.95 -10.85 0.12
N GLU A 333 12.05 -10.22 -1.04
CA GLU A 333 11.36 -8.98 -1.32
C GLU A 333 10.19 -9.24 -2.27
N THR A 334 8.99 -9.24 -1.74
CA THR A 334 7.81 -9.63 -2.51
C THR A 334 7.38 -8.55 -3.49
N VAL A 335 7.11 -8.95 -4.72
CA VAL A 335 6.38 -8.15 -5.71
C VAL A 335 5.16 -8.95 -6.14
N SER A 336 4.04 -8.26 -6.29
CA SER A 336 2.79 -8.85 -6.75
C SER A 336 2.59 -8.61 -8.24
N TYR A 337 2.10 -9.61 -8.95
CA TYR A 337 1.42 -9.42 -10.22
C TYR A 337 -0.01 -9.89 -10.07
N SER A 338 -0.96 -9.13 -10.61
CA SER A 338 -2.37 -9.52 -10.58
C SER A 338 -3.02 -9.22 -11.92
N SER A 339 -3.85 -10.16 -12.38
CA SER A 339 -4.52 -10.11 -13.67
C SER A 339 -6.03 -10.22 -13.51
N ARG A 340 -6.75 -9.90 -14.60
CA ARG A 340 -8.22 -9.87 -14.67
C ARG A 340 -8.81 -8.89 -13.68
N LYS A 341 -8.24 -7.69 -13.56
CA LYS A 341 -8.81 -6.60 -12.75
C LYS A 341 -9.91 -5.87 -13.48
N SER A 342 -9.87 -5.88 -14.81
CA SER A 342 -10.84 -5.20 -15.66
C SER A 342 -12.28 -5.61 -15.36
N PHE A 343 -12.55 -6.87 -15.02
CA PHE A 343 -13.91 -7.31 -14.66
C PHE A 343 -14.39 -6.76 -13.32
N LEU A 344 -13.51 -6.24 -12.44
CA LEU A 344 -13.91 -5.59 -11.18
C LEU A 344 -14.35 -4.14 -11.38
N LYS A 345 -14.15 -3.58 -12.57
CA LYS A 345 -14.63 -2.23 -12.94
C LYS A 345 -16.06 -2.29 -13.47
N GLU A 346 -16.96 -1.48 -12.94
CA GLU A 346 -18.27 -1.23 -13.53
C GLU A 346 -18.08 -0.53 -14.89
N HIS A 347 -18.81 -0.98 -15.92
CA HIS A 347 -18.78 -0.35 -17.25
C HIS A 347 -19.49 1.01 -17.31
N ASN A 348 -19.84 1.61 -16.16
CA ASN A 348 -20.53 2.89 -16.08
C ASN A 348 -20.01 3.71 -14.90
N ALA A 349 -19.26 4.77 -15.18
CA ALA A 349 -19.43 6.13 -14.66
C ALA A 349 -18.15 6.93 -14.93
N GLN A 350 -18.31 8.10 -15.53
CA GLN A 350 -17.30 9.15 -15.47
C GLN A 350 -17.22 9.60 -14.00
N ASP A 351 -16.37 8.99 -13.19
CA ASP A 351 -16.04 9.52 -11.85
C ASP A 351 -15.37 10.89 -12.04
N PRO A 352 -16.02 12.01 -11.68
CA PRO A 352 -15.44 13.33 -11.88
C PRO A 352 -14.34 13.53 -10.84
N ILE A 353 -13.08 13.37 -11.25
CA ILE A 353 -11.91 13.75 -10.45
C ILE A 353 -11.52 15.15 -10.91
N ALA A 354 -11.48 16.12 -10.00
CA ALA A 354 -11.00 17.47 -10.27
C ALA A 354 -9.61 17.43 -10.94
N LYS A 355 -9.30 18.34 -11.87
CA LYS A 355 -7.96 18.42 -12.48
C LYS A 355 -6.92 18.70 -11.37
N MET A 356 -5.91 17.83 -11.22
CA MET A 356 -5.05 17.79 -10.02
C MET A 356 -3.64 18.35 -10.29
N ASP A 357 -3.02 18.87 -9.22
CA ASP A 357 -1.61 19.29 -9.22
C ASP A 357 -0.62 18.13 -8.99
N ASP A 358 -1.10 16.95 -8.59
CA ASP A 358 -0.30 15.73 -8.42
C ASP A 358 -0.70 14.66 -9.44
N ILE A 359 -0.09 14.77 -10.63
CA ILE A 359 -0.38 13.98 -11.83
C ILE A 359 -0.24 12.46 -11.60
N GLN A 360 0.52 12.02 -10.60
CA GLN A 360 0.82 10.59 -10.38
C GLN A 360 -0.30 9.86 -9.64
N LEU A 361 -0.76 10.41 -8.50
CA LEU A 361 -1.89 9.87 -7.73
C LEU A 361 -3.20 9.94 -8.53
N GLU A 362 -3.40 11.02 -9.30
CA GLU A 362 -4.54 11.16 -10.21
C GLU A 362 -4.59 10.04 -11.25
N LYS A 363 -3.44 9.74 -11.89
CA LYS A 363 -3.32 8.67 -12.88
C LYS A 363 -3.56 7.30 -12.25
N TYR A 364 -3.00 7.04 -11.08
CA TYR A 364 -3.23 5.78 -10.37
C TYR A 364 -4.72 5.56 -10.11
N TYR A 365 -5.39 6.54 -9.49
CA TYR A 365 -6.80 6.41 -9.17
C TYR A 365 -7.65 6.26 -10.45
N ARG A 366 -7.46 7.12 -11.46
CA ARG A 366 -8.19 7.04 -12.74
C ARG A 366 -7.98 5.71 -13.46
N ASN A 367 -6.76 5.20 -13.47
CA ASN A 367 -6.43 4.01 -14.23
C ASN A 367 -6.81 2.72 -13.47
N PHE A 368 -6.82 2.72 -12.14
CA PHE A 368 -6.89 1.48 -11.36
C PHE A 368 -8.06 1.38 -10.38
N LEU A 369 -8.55 2.47 -9.80
CA LEU A 369 -9.62 2.42 -8.78
C LEU A 369 -10.94 3.04 -9.26
N ALA A 370 -10.89 4.00 -10.18
CA ALA A 370 -12.08 4.63 -10.73
C ALA A 370 -13.00 3.61 -11.40
N GLY A 371 -14.31 3.72 -11.13
CA GLY A 371 -15.31 2.76 -11.58
C GLY A 371 -15.32 1.41 -10.87
N MET A 372 -14.54 1.18 -9.81
CA MET A 372 -14.70 0.01 -8.93
C MET A 372 -15.65 0.31 -7.77
N GLY A 373 -16.42 -0.69 -7.35
CA GLY A 373 -17.20 -0.64 -6.11
C GLY A 373 -16.30 -0.57 -4.86
N ASP A 374 -16.88 -0.15 -3.72
CA ASP A 374 -16.14 -0.01 -2.46
C ASP A 374 -15.49 -1.32 -2.00
N THR A 375 -16.23 -2.43 -2.06
CA THR A 375 -15.72 -3.77 -1.70
C THR A 375 -14.60 -4.23 -2.64
N GLU A 376 -14.73 -3.99 -3.95
CA GLU A 376 -13.70 -4.32 -4.94
C GLU A 376 -12.40 -3.53 -4.70
N LYS A 377 -12.50 -2.23 -4.38
CA LYS A 377 -11.35 -1.40 -3.98
C LYS A 377 -10.68 -1.98 -2.72
N GLY A 378 -11.48 -2.35 -1.72
CA GLY A 378 -11.00 -2.98 -0.49
C GLY A 378 -10.29 -4.30 -0.73
N PHE A 379 -10.84 -5.14 -1.61
CA PHE A 379 -10.25 -6.42 -2.01
C PHE A 379 -8.89 -6.23 -2.71
N ILE A 380 -8.78 -5.30 -3.67
CA ILE A 380 -7.51 -5.00 -4.34
C ILE A 380 -6.47 -4.46 -3.35
N ALA A 381 -6.88 -3.57 -2.43
CA ALA A 381 -6.00 -3.08 -1.37
C ALA A 381 -5.53 -4.21 -0.44
N ALA A 382 -6.41 -5.16 -0.10
CA ALA A 382 -6.07 -6.32 0.71
C ALA A 382 -5.07 -7.25 0.01
N VAL A 383 -5.23 -7.51 -1.29
CA VAL A 383 -4.23 -8.25 -2.10
C VAL A 383 -2.89 -7.50 -2.12
N GLY A 384 -2.92 -6.17 -2.26
CA GLY A 384 -1.72 -5.33 -2.17
C GLY A 384 -1.02 -5.42 -0.80
N ARG A 385 -1.78 -5.50 0.29
CA ARG A 385 -1.24 -5.71 1.65
C ARG A 385 -0.51 -7.05 1.79
N LEU A 386 -0.95 -8.11 1.10
CA LEU A 386 -0.24 -9.39 1.09
C LEU A 386 1.17 -9.25 0.50
N ALA A 387 1.34 -8.42 -0.53
CA ALA A 387 2.64 -8.17 -1.17
C ALA A 387 3.64 -7.45 -0.25
N GLN A 388 3.19 -6.95 0.91
CA GLN A 388 4.08 -6.38 1.92
C GLN A 388 4.63 -7.47 2.85
N TYR A 389 4.17 -8.71 2.82
CA TYR A 389 4.82 -9.77 3.60
C TYR A 389 5.90 -10.46 2.76
N PRO A 390 6.95 -11.05 3.36
CA PRO A 390 7.97 -11.81 2.64
C PRO A 390 7.42 -13.16 2.20
N ILE A 391 6.56 -13.14 1.17
CA ILE A 391 5.81 -14.29 0.67
C ILE A 391 6.14 -14.57 -0.79
N VAL A 392 6.04 -15.84 -1.16
CA VAL A 392 6.11 -16.30 -2.54
C VAL A 392 4.98 -17.28 -2.78
N GLY A 393 4.36 -17.22 -3.95
CA GLY A 393 3.22 -18.07 -4.24
C GLY A 393 2.24 -17.49 -5.23
N GLY A 394 1.01 -17.97 -5.12
CA GLY A 394 -0.10 -17.46 -5.93
C GLY A 394 -1.45 -17.79 -5.35
N LEU A 395 -2.45 -17.08 -5.84
CA LEU A 395 -3.86 -17.28 -5.55
C LEU A 395 -4.70 -17.11 -6.81
N ALA A 396 -5.73 -17.93 -6.94
CA ALA A 396 -6.77 -17.84 -7.96
C ALA A 396 -8.12 -17.85 -7.23
N ILE A 397 -8.93 -16.83 -7.51
CA ILE A 397 -10.25 -16.65 -6.91
C ILE A 397 -11.27 -16.70 -8.04
N HIS A 398 -12.23 -17.62 -7.92
CA HIS A 398 -13.30 -17.81 -8.87
C HIS A 398 -14.62 -17.48 -8.17
N TRP A 399 -15.27 -16.43 -8.64
CA TRP A 399 -16.62 -16.09 -8.21
C TRP A 399 -17.64 -16.77 -9.11
N GLN A 400 -18.57 -17.47 -8.49
CA GLN A 400 -19.69 -18.15 -9.14
C GLN A 400 -20.99 -17.77 -8.44
N GLU A 401 -22.13 -18.09 -9.05
CA GLU A 401 -23.45 -17.88 -8.43
C GLU A 401 -23.58 -18.60 -7.07
N THR A 402 -22.95 -19.77 -6.95
CA THR A 402 -23.04 -20.63 -5.75
C THR A 402 -22.09 -20.23 -4.63
N GLY A 403 -21.12 -19.34 -4.88
CA GLY A 403 -20.14 -18.90 -3.89
C GLY A 403 -18.79 -18.50 -4.48
N VAL A 404 -17.79 -18.44 -3.61
CA VAL A 404 -16.42 -18.05 -3.95
C VAL A 404 -15.48 -19.23 -3.73
N PHE A 405 -14.67 -19.53 -4.74
CA PHE A 405 -13.75 -20.66 -4.76
C PHE A 405 -12.33 -20.12 -4.82
N ILE A 406 -11.50 -20.48 -3.85
CA ILE A 406 -10.14 -19.95 -3.72
C ILE A 406 -9.15 -21.10 -3.77
N ASP A 407 -8.30 -21.10 -4.79
CA ASP A 407 -7.09 -21.92 -4.85
C ASP A 407 -5.90 -21.05 -4.47
N SER A 408 -5.07 -21.54 -3.54
CA SER A 408 -3.91 -20.78 -3.09
C SER A 408 -2.72 -21.66 -2.74
N ASN A 409 -1.54 -21.09 -2.91
CA ASN A 409 -0.31 -21.60 -2.36
C ASN A 409 0.54 -20.40 -1.93
N LEU A 410 0.46 -20.04 -0.65
CA LEU A 410 1.20 -18.91 -0.08
C LEU A 410 2.28 -19.45 0.86
N ALA A 411 3.54 -19.15 0.56
CA ALA A 411 4.68 -19.52 1.38
C ALA A 411 5.30 -18.26 2.00
N ILE A 412 5.39 -18.18 3.31
CA ILE A 412 6.04 -17.08 4.05
C ILE A 412 7.45 -17.49 4.50
N TYR A 413 8.40 -16.56 4.35
CA TYR A 413 9.82 -16.73 4.69
C TYR A 413 10.21 -16.02 6.00
N ASP A 414 9.26 -15.39 6.69
CA ASP A 414 9.42 -14.86 8.04
C ASP A 414 8.31 -15.41 8.95
N ALA A 415 8.67 -16.38 9.80
CA ALA A 415 7.73 -17.00 10.73
C ALA A 415 7.12 -16.01 11.74
N LYS A 416 7.83 -14.92 12.09
CA LYS A 416 7.35 -13.92 13.05
C LYS A 416 6.16 -13.13 12.51
N GLN A 417 6.08 -12.97 11.19
CA GLN A 417 5.00 -12.25 10.51
C GLN A 417 3.83 -13.16 10.11
N LYS A 418 3.87 -14.47 10.41
CA LYS A 418 2.82 -15.42 10.02
C LYS A 418 1.45 -15.02 10.54
N SER A 419 1.34 -14.61 11.80
CA SER A 419 0.05 -14.25 12.40
C SER A 419 -0.55 -13.00 11.74
N ALA A 420 0.26 -11.97 11.49
CA ALA A 420 -0.17 -10.77 10.79
C ALA A 420 -0.59 -11.08 9.35
N LEU A 421 0.14 -11.95 8.64
CA LEU A 421 -0.22 -12.42 7.32
C LEU A 421 -1.56 -13.18 7.32
N ILE A 422 -1.80 -14.05 8.29
CA ILE A 422 -3.08 -14.78 8.39
C ILE A 422 -4.25 -13.80 8.55
N ILE A 423 -4.11 -12.75 9.37
CA ILE A 423 -5.14 -11.71 9.50
C ILE A 423 -5.37 -11.03 8.15
N ALA A 424 -4.31 -10.63 7.45
CA ALA A 424 -4.41 -9.99 6.13
C ALA A 424 -5.06 -10.92 5.08
N VAL A 425 -4.74 -12.21 5.10
CA VAL A 425 -5.33 -13.24 4.24
C VAL A 425 -6.82 -13.41 4.54
N ASN A 426 -7.21 -13.53 5.82
CA ASN A 426 -8.61 -13.66 6.20
C ASN A 426 -9.42 -12.42 5.79
N ASN A 427 -8.87 -11.22 5.98
CA ASN A 427 -9.51 -9.98 5.50
C ASN A 427 -9.70 -10.00 3.97
N MET A 428 -8.69 -10.46 3.21
CA MET A 428 -8.80 -10.59 1.75
C MET A 428 -9.91 -11.58 1.37
N VAL A 429 -10.03 -12.72 2.06
CA VAL A 429 -11.08 -13.71 1.80
C VAL A 429 -12.47 -13.19 2.18
N ASP A 430 -12.62 -12.55 3.34
CA ASP A 430 -13.87 -11.91 3.76
C ASP A 430 -14.33 -10.87 2.73
N LEU A 431 -13.43 -10.01 2.24
CA LEU A 431 -13.73 -9.04 1.17
C LEU A 431 -14.06 -9.72 -0.15
N ALA A 432 -13.35 -10.78 -0.53
CA ALA A 432 -13.65 -11.55 -1.73
C ALA A 432 -15.06 -12.13 -1.66
N ARG A 433 -15.50 -12.63 -0.50
CA ARG A 433 -16.86 -13.15 -0.28
C ARG A 433 -17.93 -12.07 -0.42
N GLY A 434 -17.59 -10.79 -0.26
CA GLY A 434 -18.51 -9.66 -0.48
C GLY A 434 -18.69 -9.23 -1.93
N ILE A 435 -17.86 -9.72 -2.85
CA ILE A 435 -17.97 -9.40 -4.28
C ILE A 435 -19.00 -10.33 -4.92
N LYS A 436 -20.08 -9.76 -5.45
CA LYS A 436 -21.17 -10.51 -6.10
C LYS A 436 -20.94 -10.79 -7.59
N ARG A 437 -19.88 -10.23 -8.18
CA ARG A 437 -19.58 -10.34 -9.62
C ARG A 437 -19.02 -11.71 -9.95
N ILE A 438 -19.49 -12.33 -11.02
CA ILE A 438 -18.97 -13.61 -11.52
C ILE A 438 -17.72 -13.34 -12.37
N GLY A 439 -16.63 -14.05 -12.07
CA GLY A 439 -15.35 -13.81 -12.71
C GLY A 439 -14.22 -14.59 -12.08
N VAL A 440 -13.01 -14.36 -12.58
CA VAL A 440 -11.79 -14.98 -12.05
C VAL A 440 -10.75 -13.90 -11.84
N PHE A 441 -10.11 -13.89 -10.68
CA PHE A 441 -8.97 -13.04 -10.37
C PHE A 441 -7.77 -13.90 -10.04
N LYS A 442 -6.59 -13.50 -10.50
CA LYS A 442 -5.34 -14.18 -10.18
C LYS A 442 -4.34 -13.19 -9.62
N ALA A 443 -3.60 -13.61 -8.59
CA ALA A 443 -2.42 -12.90 -8.12
C ALA A 443 -1.25 -13.85 -7.89
N CYS A 444 -0.07 -13.42 -8.30
CA CYS A 444 1.21 -14.08 -8.10
C CYS A 444 2.08 -13.21 -7.21
N PHE A 445 2.84 -13.83 -6.31
CA PHE A 445 3.80 -13.17 -5.43
C PHE A 445 5.17 -13.79 -5.68
N PHE A 446 6.15 -12.96 -6.03
CA PHE A 446 7.50 -13.41 -6.37
C PHE A 446 8.55 -12.60 -5.65
N ASN A 447 9.73 -13.20 -5.47
CA ASN A 447 10.89 -12.50 -4.92
C ASN A 447 11.51 -11.62 -6.01
N ALA A 448 11.47 -10.30 -5.83
CA ALA A 448 12.02 -9.30 -6.74
C ALA A 448 13.48 -9.58 -7.10
N LYS A 449 14.26 -10.07 -6.14
CA LYS A 449 15.70 -10.38 -6.30
C LYS A 449 15.99 -11.53 -7.28
N ASP A 450 14.99 -12.37 -7.55
CA ASP A 450 15.09 -13.47 -8.51
C ASP A 450 14.65 -13.04 -9.93
N THR A 451 14.27 -11.77 -10.13
CA THR A 451 13.85 -11.23 -11.42
C THR A 451 15.06 -11.12 -12.36
N LEU A 452 14.91 -11.66 -13.57
CA LEU A 452 15.91 -11.48 -14.62
C LEU A 452 15.64 -10.18 -15.38
N HIS A 453 16.69 -9.40 -15.62
CA HIS A 453 16.64 -8.16 -16.38
C HIS A 453 17.49 -8.30 -17.65
N ILE A 454 16.86 -8.12 -18.81
CA ILE A 454 17.51 -8.17 -20.11
C ILE A 454 17.28 -6.82 -20.79
N GLU A 455 18.36 -6.15 -21.15
CA GLU A 455 18.31 -4.82 -21.78
C GLU A 455 18.70 -4.90 -23.25
N ARG A 456 18.17 -3.99 -24.05
CA ARG A 456 18.59 -3.75 -25.43
C ARG A 456 18.84 -2.26 -25.64
N ALA A 457 19.74 -1.92 -26.55
CA ALA A 457 20.10 -0.52 -26.79
C ALA A 457 18.96 0.22 -27.49
N ASP A 458 18.30 -0.44 -28.44
CA ASP A 458 17.26 0.11 -29.29
C ASP A 458 16.10 -0.88 -29.50
N THR A 459 14.90 -0.37 -29.81
CA THR A 459 13.71 -1.21 -30.04
C THR A 459 13.79 -2.07 -31.30
N SER A 460 14.69 -1.74 -32.23
CA SER A 460 14.98 -2.52 -33.44
C SER A 460 15.87 -3.74 -33.19
N GLU A 461 16.58 -3.78 -32.05
CA GLU A 461 17.42 -4.92 -31.68
C GLU A 461 16.61 -5.98 -30.91
N PRO A 462 16.93 -7.27 -31.06
CA PRO A 462 16.32 -8.31 -30.24
C PRO A 462 16.85 -8.26 -28.81
N PHE A 463 16.05 -8.74 -27.85
CA PHE A 463 16.55 -9.02 -26.50
C PHE A 463 17.56 -10.18 -26.54
N VAL A 464 18.72 -10.03 -25.92
CA VAL A 464 19.75 -11.08 -25.88
C VAL A 464 20.04 -11.47 -24.44
N ALA A 465 19.64 -12.68 -24.06
CA ALA A 465 20.03 -13.25 -22.78
C ALA A 465 21.52 -13.63 -22.81
N SER A 466 22.29 -13.20 -21.82
CA SER A 466 23.68 -13.63 -21.67
C SER A 466 23.76 -15.12 -21.31
N ALA A 467 24.86 -15.77 -21.68
CA ALA A 467 25.05 -17.21 -21.41
C ALA A 467 25.09 -17.56 -19.91
N ALA A 468 25.27 -16.56 -19.04
CA ALA A 468 25.27 -16.74 -17.58
C ALA A 468 23.88 -16.64 -16.95
N LEU A 469 22.88 -16.09 -17.67
CA LEU A 469 21.52 -15.97 -17.15
C LEU A 469 20.85 -17.34 -17.08
N GLN A 470 20.23 -17.63 -15.94
CA GLN A 470 19.46 -18.84 -15.71
C GLN A 470 18.20 -18.52 -14.93
N LEU A 471 17.07 -19.09 -15.34
CA LEU A 471 15.85 -19.02 -14.55
C LEU A 471 16.01 -19.88 -13.29
N PRO A 472 15.86 -19.31 -12.08
CA PRO A 472 15.98 -20.08 -10.86
C PRO A 472 14.78 -21.02 -10.69
N PHE A 473 15.04 -22.20 -10.14
CA PHE A 473 13.97 -23.08 -9.64
C PHE A 473 14.48 -23.89 -8.45
N GLU A 474 13.55 -24.26 -7.58
CA GLU A 474 13.81 -25.13 -6.44
C GLU A 474 13.39 -26.57 -6.75
N VAL A 475 14.08 -27.54 -6.16
CA VAL A 475 13.71 -28.96 -6.25
C VAL A 475 13.12 -29.35 -4.90
N GLY A 476 11.85 -29.78 -4.90
CA GLY A 476 11.19 -30.33 -3.73
C GLY A 476 11.73 -31.71 -3.36
N ASP A 477 11.57 -32.08 -2.08
CA ASP A 477 11.91 -33.42 -1.60
C ASP A 477 10.99 -34.49 -2.24
N VAL A 478 11.45 -35.74 -2.21
CA VAL A 478 10.90 -36.98 -2.81
C VAL A 478 9.41 -36.90 -3.19
N PRO A 479 9.01 -37.34 -4.41
CA PRO A 479 7.63 -37.23 -4.89
C PRO A 479 6.64 -37.86 -3.91
N THR A 480 5.84 -37.03 -3.25
CA THR A 480 4.61 -37.48 -2.61
C THR A 480 3.69 -37.99 -3.72
N LEU A 481 3.38 -39.29 -3.67
CA LEU A 481 2.40 -39.93 -4.55
C LEU A 481 1.03 -39.29 -4.31
N GLU A 482 0.62 -38.33 -5.13
CA GLU A 482 -0.73 -37.78 -5.08
C GLU A 482 -1.38 -37.59 -6.45
N ASP A 483 -2.71 -37.60 -6.40
CA ASP A 483 -3.70 -37.87 -7.44
C ASP A 483 -3.61 -36.93 -8.67
N LYS A 484 -3.46 -37.52 -9.87
CA LYS A 484 -3.40 -36.78 -11.15
C LYS A 484 -4.64 -35.92 -11.41
N SER A 485 -5.76 -36.19 -10.73
CA SER A 485 -7.04 -35.47 -10.88
C SER A 485 -7.01 -34.02 -10.37
N ARG A 486 -5.99 -33.61 -9.59
CA ARG A 486 -5.91 -32.29 -8.93
C ARG A 486 -4.85 -31.32 -9.48
N LEU A 487 -4.30 -31.60 -10.66
CA LEU A 487 -3.24 -30.78 -11.26
C LEU A 487 -3.80 -29.52 -11.93
N HIS A 488 -3.30 -28.34 -11.56
CA HIS A 488 -3.57 -27.10 -12.31
C HIS A 488 -2.82 -27.11 -13.65
N SER A 489 -3.43 -26.52 -14.66
CA SER A 489 -2.81 -26.24 -15.96
C SER A 489 -2.64 -24.75 -16.14
N TYR A 490 -1.53 -24.33 -16.73
CA TYR A 490 -1.32 -22.93 -17.11
C TYR A 490 -2.43 -22.34 -17.98
N PHE A 491 -3.14 -23.19 -18.73
CA PHE A 491 -4.10 -22.77 -19.76
C PHE A 491 -5.57 -22.99 -19.36
N GLU A 492 -5.86 -23.33 -18.10
CA GLU A 492 -7.21 -23.75 -17.70
C GLU A 492 -8.27 -22.63 -17.79
N ASP A 493 -7.85 -21.37 -17.67
CA ASP A 493 -8.76 -20.23 -17.55
C ASP A 493 -8.85 -19.36 -18.83
N GLY A 494 -8.38 -19.85 -19.98
CA GLY A 494 -8.42 -19.15 -21.26
C GLY A 494 -7.50 -17.91 -21.36
N LYS A 495 -7.65 -17.13 -22.44
CA LYS A 495 -6.88 -15.89 -22.69
C LYS A 495 -7.20 -14.86 -21.61
N ASP A 496 -6.16 -14.33 -20.96
CA ASP A 496 -6.31 -13.27 -19.97
C ASP A 496 -6.54 -11.92 -20.68
N PRO A 497 -7.63 -11.19 -20.39
CA PRO A 497 -7.92 -9.91 -21.04
C PRO A 497 -6.93 -8.80 -20.66
N ASP A 498 -6.19 -8.94 -19.55
CA ASP A 498 -5.21 -7.95 -19.11
C ASP A 498 -3.79 -8.27 -19.65
N GLU A 499 -3.59 -9.42 -20.29
CA GLU A 499 -2.34 -9.79 -20.95
C GLU A 499 -2.27 -9.25 -22.38
N ASN A 500 -1.37 -8.29 -22.59
CA ASN A 500 -1.23 -7.58 -23.87
C ASN A 500 0.04 -8.00 -24.65
N LEU A 501 0.81 -8.95 -24.12
CA LEU A 501 2.00 -9.48 -24.78
C LEU A 501 1.71 -10.87 -25.34
N GLU A 502 1.93 -11.07 -26.63
CA GLU A 502 1.87 -12.40 -27.23
C GLU A 502 3.29 -12.99 -27.29
N LEU A 503 3.50 -14.10 -26.59
CA LEU A 503 4.78 -14.78 -26.60
C LEU A 503 4.97 -15.58 -27.90
N PRO A 504 6.22 -15.66 -28.40
CA PRO A 504 6.53 -16.43 -29.59
C PRO A 504 6.22 -17.92 -29.37
N VAL A 505 5.83 -18.60 -30.46
CA VAL A 505 5.38 -20.00 -30.44
C VAL A 505 6.40 -20.90 -29.76
N GLU A 506 7.69 -20.64 -29.95
CA GLU A 506 8.77 -21.44 -29.37
C GLU A 506 8.80 -21.35 -27.84
N ILE A 507 8.52 -20.16 -27.26
CA ILE A 507 8.38 -20.03 -25.81
C ILE A 507 7.11 -20.75 -25.33
N MET A 508 5.99 -20.61 -26.08
CA MET A 508 4.73 -21.28 -25.75
C MET A 508 4.86 -22.81 -25.77
N GLU A 509 5.62 -23.38 -26.71
CA GLU A 509 5.90 -24.82 -26.78
C GLU A 509 6.73 -25.32 -25.58
N GLU A 510 7.72 -24.53 -25.13
CA GLU A 510 8.47 -24.86 -23.92
C GLU A 510 7.60 -24.75 -22.66
N LEU A 511 6.74 -23.73 -22.58
CA LEU A 511 5.76 -23.58 -21.51
C LEU A 511 4.78 -24.76 -21.46
N ALA A 512 4.32 -25.23 -22.61
CA ALA A 512 3.51 -26.44 -22.73
C ALA A 512 4.27 -27.70 -22.28
N ARG A 513 5.57 -27.81 -22.64
CA ARG A 513 6.43 -28.93 -22.19
C ARG A 513 6.65 -28.93 -20.68
N ILE A 514 6.99 -27.79 -20.07
CA ILE A 514 7.15 -27.73 -18.61
C ILE A 514 5.81 -28.00 -17.91
N ASN A 515 4.67 -27.60 -18.49
CA ASN A 515 3.34 -27.88 -17.93
C ASN A 515 3.08 -29.39 -17.75
N GLN A 516 3.67 -30.25 -18.59
CA GLN A 516 3.59 -31.71 -18.47
C GLN A 516 4.52 -32.28 -17.39
N ILE A 517 5.50 -31.49 -16.94
CA ILE A 517 6.38 -31.85 -15.82
C ILE A 517 5.66 -31.49 -14.51
N HIS A 518 5.72 -32.40 -13.54
CA HIS A 518 5.14 -32.17 -12.22
C HIS A 518 5.94 -31.12 -11.45
N HIS A 519 5.40 -29.90 -11.43
CA HIS A 519 5.98 -28.71 -10.82
C HIS A 519 4.86 -27.75 -10.42
N THR A 520 5.20 -26.78 -9.57
CA THR A 520 4.37 -25.62 -9.27
C THR A 520 5.16 -24.35 -9.50
N GLY A 521 4.48 -23.24 -9.74
CA GLY A 521 5.12 -21.96 -9.84
C GLY A 521 4.43 -21.02 -10.80
N CYS A 522 5.04 -19.87 -11.00
CA CYS A 522 4.66 -18.90 -12.00
C CYS A 522 5.87 -18.40 -12.78
N ILE A 523 5.62 -17.97 -14.01
CA ILE A 523 6.57 -17.26 -14.86
C ILE A 523 5.82 -16.12 -15.56
N ILE A 524 6.39 -14.93 -15.53
CA ILE A 524 5.78 -13.72 -16.09
C ILE A 524 6.83 -12.96 -16.89
N PHE A 525 6.48 -12.58 -18.11
CA PHE A 525 7.29 -11.78 -19.01
C PHE A 525 6.71 -10.37 -19.08
N GLU A 526 7.50 -9.37 -18.71
CA GLU A 526 7.16 -7.95 -18.87
C GLU A 526 8.10 -7.34 -19.90
N ALA A 527 7.57 -7.06 -21.10
CA ALA A 527 8.30 -6.43 -22.19
C ALA A 527 8.00 -4.93 -22.24
N LEU A 528 9.01 -4.12 -21.92
CA LEU A 528 9.05 -2.66 -22.09
C LEU A 528 9.92 -2.31 -23.32
N PRO A 529 9.87 -1.07 -23.83
CA PRO A 529 10.60 -0.70 -25.05
C PRO A 529 12.07 -1.16 -25.08
N ASN A 530 12.83 -0.93 -24.01
CA ASN A 530 14.26 -1.28 -23.96
C ASN A 530 14.60 -2.32 -22.88
N HIS A 531 13.61 -2.83 -22.14
CA HIS A 531 13.83 -3.73 -21.01
C HIS A 531 12.85 -4.89 -21.08
N LEU A 532 13.35 -6.10 -20.92
CA LEU A 532 12.56 -7.30 -20.69
C LEU A 532 12.84 -7.77 -19.26
N LYS A 533 11.79 -7.92 -18.47
CA LYS A 533 11.86 -8.54 -17.16
C LYS A 533 11.20 -9.91 -17.20
N ILE A 534 11.84 -10.89 -16.58
CA ILE A 534 11.26 -12.22 -16.39
C ILE A 534 11.19 -12.49 -14.90
N HIS A 535 9.97 -12.48 -14.37
CA HIS A 535 9.69 -12.84 -12.98
C HIS A 535 9.37 -14.32 -12.92
N SER A 536 9.95 -15.04 -11.97
CA SER A 536 9.65 -16.45 -11.83
C SER A 536 9.77 -16.93 -10.39
N TYR A 537 8.87 -17.83 -10.03
CA TYR A 537 9.02 -18.72 -8.88
C TYR A 537 8.64 -20.10 -9.36
N LEU A 538 9.60 -21.02 -9.44
CA LEU A 538 9.38 -22.37 -9.95
C LEU A 538 9.89 -23.37 -8.92
N LYS A 539 9.04 -24.34 -8.58
CA LYS A 539 9.39 -25.47 -7.72
C LYS A 539 9.08 -26.77 -8.43
N LEU A 540 10.12 -27.49 -8.79
CA LEU A 540 10.05 -28.82 -9.38
C LEU A 540 9.69 -29.83 -8.30
N LEU A 541 8.61 -30.57 -8.52
CA LEU A 541 8.10 -31.58 -7.59
C LEU A 541 8.49 -33.01 -8.01
N ASN A 542 9.04 -33.17 -9.21
CA ASN A 542 9.61 -34.44 -9.67
C ASN A 542 11.12 -34.29 -9.94
N PRO A 543 11.98 -34.60 -8.95
CA PRO A 543 13.44 -34.48 -9.08
C PRO A 543 14.02 -35.26 -10.28
N ARG A 544 13.39 -36.37 -10.69
CA ARG A 544 13.86 -37.18 -11.83
C ARG A 544 13.78 -36.44 -13.17
N LYS A 545 12.98 -35.37 -13.26
CA LYS A 545 12.81 -34.54 -14.47
C LYS A 545 13.64 -33.27 -14.43
N GLN A 546 14.56 -33.10 -13.47
CA GLN A 546 15.35 -31.89 -13.28
C GLN A 546 16.12 -31.46 -14.52
N ALA A 547 16.82 -32.37 -15.20
CA ALA A 547 17.57 -32.06 -16.41
C ALA A 547 16.65 -31.60 -17.56
N ALA A 548 15.51 -32.27 -17.75
CA ALA A 548 14.52 -31.89 -18.76
C ALA A 548 13.88 -30.53 -18.47
N PHE A 549 13.55 -30.27 -17.20
CA PHE A 549 12.98 -29.01 -16.73
C PHE A 549 13.96 -27.85 -16.95
N ARG A 550 15.21 -27.99 -16.51
CA ARG A 550 16.30 -27.02 -16.77
C ARG A 550 16.47 -26.75 -18.26
N ALA A 551 16.55 -27.78 -19.09
CA ALA A 551 16.73 -27.62 -20.52
C ALA A 551 15.58 -26.84 -21.19
N SER A 552 14.34 -26.99 -20.72
CA SER A 552 13.23 -26.15 -21.20
C SER A 552 13.35 -24.69 -20.78
N LEU A 553 13.74 -24.41 -19.53
CA LEU A 553 13.98 -23.04 -19.07
C LEU A 553 15.10 -22.34 -19.84
N ASP A 554 16.18 -23.07 -20.15
CA ASP A 554 17.29 -22.53 -20.93
C ASP A 554 16.87 -22.22 -22.37
N ARG A 555 15.99 -23.06 -22.96
CA ARG A 555 15.41 -22.78 -24.30
C ARG A 555 14.43 -21.61 -24.29
N ILE A 556 13.66 -21.42 -23.22
CA ILE A 556 12.85 -20.19 -23.03
C ILE A 556 13.76 -18.96 -23.09
N LEU A 557 14.88 -18.96 -22.34
CA LEU A 557 15.85 -17.85 -22.36
C LEU A 557 16.50 -17.67 -23.74
N HIS A 558 16.78 -18.75 -24.46
CA HIS A 558 17.33 -18.67 -25.82
C HIS A 558 16.35 -18.02 -26.82
N HIS A 559 15.05 -18.13 -26.59
CA HIS A 559 14.01 -17.59 -27.48
C HIS A 559 13.51 -16.19 -27.12
N VAL A 560 14.01 -15.56 -26.05
CA VAL A 560 13.57 -14.20 -25.64
C VAL A 560 13.78 -13.14 -26.73
N GLY A 561 14.78 -13.31 -27.60
CA GLY A 561 15.03 -12.40 -28.72
C GLY A 561 13.94 -12.42 -29.79
N LYS A 562 13.04 -13.39 -29.75
CA LYS A 562 11.87 -13.48 -30.64
C LYS A 562 10.63 -12.77 -30.08
N ILE A 563 10.68 -12.27 -28.84
CA ILE A 563 9.56 -11.52 -28.25
C ILE A 563 9.39 -10.20 -29.02
N GLN A 564 8.18 -9.99 -29.53
CA GLN A 564 7.79 -8.76 -30.24
C GLN A 564 6.67 -8.06 -29.48
N GLY A 565 6.59 -6.74 -29.61
CA GLY A 565 5.62 -5.92 -28.91
C GLY A 565 6.01 -5.57 -27.47
N HIS A 566 5.07 -4.99 -26.75
CA HIS A 566 5.23 -4.55 -25.37
C HIS A 566 4.00 -4.96 -24.57
N GLY A 567 4.18 -5.26 -23.29
CA GLY A 567 3.09 -5.68 -22.41
C GLY A 567 3.54 -6.74 -21.42
N VAL A 568 2.56 -7.45 -20.86
CA VAL A 568 2.78 -8.52 -19.90
C VAL A 568 2.09 -9.80 -20.35
N SER A 569 2.73 -10.95 -20.14
CA SER A 569 2.12 -12.28 -20.24
C SER A 569 2.60 -13.18 -19.12
N GLY A 570 1.69 -13.92 -18.49
CA GLY A 570 1.95 -14.68 -17.28
C GLY A 570 1.34 -16.09 -17.29
N PHE A 571 2.03 -17.01 -16.64
CA PHE A 571 1.58 -18.40 -16.52
C PHE A 571 1.74 -18.83 -15.07
N MET A 572 0.65 -19.29 -14.44
CA MET A 572 0.63 -19.75 -13.05
C MET A 572 0.09 -21.18 -12.95
N LYS A 573 0.79 -22.02 -12.17
CA LYS A 573 0.43 -23.41 -11.88
C LYS A 573 0.57 -23.66 -10.38
N LEU A 574 -0.55 -23.84 -9.71
CA LEU A 574 -0.59 -24.19 -8.30
C LEU A 574 -0.28 -25.69 -8.12
N PRO A 575 0.31 -26.09 -6.98
CA PRO A 575 0.82 -27.47 -6.80
C PRO A 575 -0.29 -28.50 -6.74
N TYR A 576 -1.45 -28.11 -6.22
CA TYR A 576 -2.64 -28.91 -6.07
C TYR A 576 -3.86 -27.99 -6.11
N LYS A 577 -4.98 -28.48 -6.66
CA LYS A 577 -6.32 -27.90 -6.43
C LYS A 577 -6.73 -28.19 -4.98
N ASN A 578 -6.47 -27.24 -4.09
CA ASN A 578 -7.00 -27.24 -2.71
C ASN A 578 -8.05 -26.14 -2.58
N THR A 579 -9.05 -26.23 -3.46
CA THR A 579 -10.07 -25.21 -3.60
C THR A 579 -10.89 -25.11 -2.32
N ARG A 580 -10.69 -24.02 -1.59
CA ARG A 580 -11.56 -23.66 -0.46
C ARG A 580 -12.83 -23.03 -1.01
N ARG A 581 -13.97 -23.47 -0.48
CA ARG A 581 -15.30 -23.01 -0.91
C ARG A 581 -15.89 -22.14 0.18
N PHE A 582 -16.36 -20.97 -0.20
CA PHE A 582 -16.97 -20.00 0.69
C PHE A 582 -18.32 -19.58 0.14
N THR A 583 -19.26 -19.28 1.03
CA THR A 583 -20.50 -18.60 0.66
C THR A 583 -20.24 -17.11 0.48
N HIS A 584 -21.05 -16.48 -0.36
CA HIS A 584 -21.13 -15.02 -0.41
C HIS A 584 -21.46 -14.44 0.98
N LEU A 585 -20.89 -13.28 1.28
CA LEU A 585 -20.98 -12.61 2.57
C LEU A 585 -21.41 -11.17 2.33
N GLU A 586 -22.63 -10.81 2.74
CA GLU A 586 -23.05 -9.41 2.65
C GLU A 586 -22.35 -8.55 3.71
N ARG A 587 -22.29 -9.07 4.94
CA ARG A 587 -21.68 -8.40 6.09
C ARG A 587 -21.25 -9.41 7.15
N LYS A 588 -20.09 -9.18 7.73
CA LYS A 588 -19.57 -9.96 8.86
C LYS A 588 -20.43 -9.73 10.11
N ALA A 589 -20.65 -10.78 10.89
CA ALA A 589 -21.44 -10.69 12.12
C ALA A 589 -20.82 -9.68 13.10
N GLU A 590 -21.68 -8.99 13.86
CA GLU A 590 -21.23 -8.06 14.88
C GLU A 590 -20.40 -8.79 15.94
N HIS A 591 -19.26 -8.19 16.28
CA HIS A 591 -18.32 -8.69 17.27
C HIS A 591 -17.71 -7.49 17.97
N PHE A 592 -18.23 -7.17 19.16
CA PHE A 592 -17.76 -6.05 19.97
C PHE A 592 -16.77 -6.52 21.02
N TYR A 593 -15.94 -5.57 21.49
CA TYR A 593 -15.18 -5.77 22.72
C TYR A 593 -16.15 -6.11 23.87
N PRO A 594 -15.86 -7.13 24.67
CA PRO A 594 -16.77 -7.65 25.67
C PRO A 594 -17.12 -6.62 26.73
N LYS A 595 -18.40 -6.61 27.15
CA LYS A 595 -18.91 -5.70 28.18
C LYS A 595 -18.24 -5.93 29.54
N ASN A 596 -17.95 -7.19 29.88
CA ASN A 596 -17.20 -7.55 31.08
C ASN A 596 -15.95 -8.38 30.71
N PRO A 597 -14.80 -7.74 30.45
CA PRO A 597 -13.60 -8.46 30.03
C PRO A 597 -13.01 -9.37 31.13
N LYS A 598 -13.40 -9.18 32.40
CA LYS A 598 -12.95 -10.03 33.51
C LYS A 598 -13.56 -11.44 33.49
N GLU A 599 -14.70 -11.61 32.84
CA GLU A 599 -15.39 -12.92 32.76
C GLU A 599 -14.82 -13.84 31.67
N ILE A 600 -13.92 -13.35 30.81
CA ILE A 600 -13.40 -14.10 29.65
C ILE A 600 -12.10 -14.86 29.97
N GLY A 601 -11.47 -14.55 31.11
CA GLY A 601 -10.26 -15.23 31.59
C GLY A 601 -10.44 -16.02 32.89
N ALA A 602 -11.68 -16.27 33.31
CA ALA A 602 -12.03 -17.02 34.53
C ALA A 602 -12.40 -18.47 34.23
#